data_AF-A0A7X4ESS4-F1
#
_entry.id   AF-A0A7X4ESS4-F1
#
_cell.length_a   1.000
_cell.length_b   1.000
_cell.length_c   1.000
_cell.angle_alpha   90.00
_cell.angle_beta   90.00
_cell.angle_gamma   90.00
#
_symmetry.space_group_name_H-M   'P 1'
#
loop_
_entity.id
_entity.type
_entity.pdbx_description
1 polymer ?
#
loop_
_entity_poly.entity_id
_entity_poly.type
_entity_poly.pdbx_seq_one_letter_code
_entity_poly.pdbx_strand_id
1 'polypeptide(L)'
;GPRLFYQDVDTYFGTLGVEGTWSLGGRDLFWEAYGSYGENQGFQEKYNSHNAAKLQVALGDPDVCAATPGCVPFNFFGGQGPDGTGSFTREMLDFVTYTQRDFSDQTLGNAAFNVTGELFSMPAGEAGIAAGIEYRDHDGSFRPDPIAERGETAGIPSGPTRGGFSVTEFYGELSMPLVDAGSRYWELNLAARNSDYSTFGSEATYKVNTLFTPVESVTLRGSFSTGFRAPGIGELFGGAAREDFLFLDPCADVLGQYGSADGGRDAPQPQAIVANCASLGVPPSLLQTNPQLSAVSAGNASLSPETSDYFTAGLVWSTQPAADWIERFTASVD
;
A
#
# COMPACT_ATOMS: atom_id res chain seq x y z
N GLY A 1 9.27 -32.09 1.96
CA GLY A 1 8.53 -31.54 3.12
C GLY A 1 7.96 -30.18 2.77
N PRO A 2 7.02 -29.63 3.55
CA PRO A 2 6.48 -28.30 3.29
C PRO A 2 7.56 -27.23 3.48
N ARG A 3 7.43 -26.12 2.75
CA ARG A 3 8.17 -24.88 3.05
C ARG A 3 7.59 -24.32 4.34
N LEU A 4 8.44 -24.10 5.34
CA LEU A 4 8.02 -23.53 6.63
C LEU A 4 8.50 -22.09 6.68
N PHE A 5 7.59 -21.16 6.92
CA PHE A 5 7.88 -19.74 7.02
C PHE A 5 7.82 -19.31 8.48
N TYR A 6 8.86 -18.61 8.92
CA TYR A 6 8.95 -17.98 10.22
C TYR A 6 9.27 -16.50 10.01
N GLN A 7 8.63 -15.64 10.78
CA GLN A 7 8.89 -14.22 10.77
C GLN A 7 8.95 -13.72 12.19
N ASP A 8 9.98 -12.94 12.47
CA ASP A 8 10.14 -12.17 13.69
C ASP A 8 10.13 -10.68 13.34
N VAL A 9 9.44 -9.89 14.15
CA VAL A 9 9.32 -8.45 13.94
C VAL A 9 9.46 -7.74 15.28
N ASP A 10 10.57 -7.01 15.43
CA ASP A 10 10.80 -6.13 16.56
C ASP A 10 10.36 -4.71 16.18
N THR A 11 9.62 -4.06 17.08
CA THR A 11 9.20 -2.66 16.90
C THR A 11 9.53 -1.85 18.14
N TYR A 12 10.29 -0.79 17.94
CA TYR A 12 10.62 0.19 18.95
C TYR A 12 9.94 1.50 18.60
N PHE A 13 9.31 2.13 19.59
CA PHE A 13 8.65 3.41 19.40
C PHE A 13 8.77 4.25 20.66
N GLY A 14 9.05 5.54 20.47
CA GLY A 14 9.05 6.51 21.54
C GLY A 14 8.58 7.87 21.03
N THR A 15 7.83 8.57 21.89
CA THR A 15 7.40 9.94 21.67
C THR A 15 7.70 10.75 22.92
N LEU A 16 8.18 11.97 22.71
CA LEU A 16 8.29 12.97 23.75
C LEU A 16 7.63 14.25 23.26
N GLY A 17 6.81 14.86 24.11
CA GLY A 17 6.12 16.10 23.78
C GLY A 17 6.02 17.04 24.97
N VAL A 18 5.78 18.30 24.65
CA VAL A 18 5.44 19.37 25.58
C VAL A 18 4.25 20.12 25.02
N GLU A 19 3.37 20.56 25.91
CA GLU A 19 2.17 21.31 25.57
C GLU A 19 2.04 22.52 26.48
N GLY A 20 1.28 23.50 26.03
CA GLY A 20 1.01 24.70 26.82
C GLY A 20 -0.07 25.58 26.22
N THR A 21 -0.24 26.72 26.86
CA THR A 21 -1.24 27.72 26.48
C THR A 21 -0.59 29.10 26.45
N TRP A 22 -0.87 29.87 25.40
CA TRP A 22 -0.53 31.27 25.30
C TRP A 22 -1.80 32.12 25.34
N SER A 23 -1.87 33.07 26.26
CA SER A 23 -2.95 34.06 26.26
C SER A 23 -2.54 35.29 25.45
N LEU A 24 -3.10 35.45 24.26
CA LEU A 24 -2.82 36.53 23.31
C LEU A 24 -4.11 37.31 23.02
N GLY A 25 -4.12 38.61 23.32
CA GLY A 25 -5.28 39.46 23.02
C GLY A 25 -6.57 39.07 23.77
N GLY A 26 -6.45 38.45 24.95
CA GLY A 26 -7.61 37.97 25.73
C GLY A 26 -8.15 36.61 25.28
N ARG A 27 -7.44 35.92 24.40
CA ARG A 27 -7.78 34.58 23.90
C ARG A 27 -6.68 33.61 24.22
N ASP A 28 -7.07 32.36 24.48
CA ASP A 28 -6.12 31.28 24.72
C ASP A 28 -5.85 30.52 23.44
N LEU A 29 -4.56 30.40 23.09
CA LEU A 29 -4.04 29.55 22.05
C LEU A 29 -3.32 28.37 22.70
N PHE A 30 -3.76 27.16 22.37
CA PHE A 30 -3.12 25.93 22.79
C PHE A 30 -2.02 25.58 21.80
N TRP A 31 -0.88 25.17 22.29
CA TRP A 31 0.22 24.73 21.45
C TRP A 31 0.80 23.43 21.98
N GLU A 32 1.28 22.61 21.07
CA GLU A 32 2.03 21.39 21.37
C GLU A 32 3.26 21.30 20.47
N ALA A 33 4.34 20.76 21.01
CA ALA A 33 5.53 20.39 20.28
C ALA A 33 5.89 18.97 20.67
N TYR A 34 6.06 18.07 19.70
CA TYR A 34 6.46 16.70 19.98
C TYR A 34 7.42 16.16 18.94
N GLY A 35 8.21 15.18 19.34
CA GLY A 35 9.02 14.36 18.45
C GLY A 35 8.75 12.89 18.72
N SER A 36 8.72 12.09 17.68
CA SER A 36 8.64 10.64 17.77
C SER A 36 9.67 9.94 16.90
N TYR A 37 10.12 8.78 17.35
CA TYR A 37 10.99 7.89 16.59
C TYR A 37 10.41 6.49 16.67
N GLY A 38 10.26 5.86 15.51
CA GLY A 38 9.86 4.47 15.37
C GLY A 38 10.89 3.70 14.54
N GLU A 39 11.13 2.45 14.91
CA GLU A 39 11.97 1.52 14.16
C GLU A 39 11.29 0.15 14.12
N ASN A 40 11.24 -0.44 12.94
CA ASN A 40 10.70 -1.77 12.72
C ASN A 40 11.76 -2.64 12.03
N GLN A 41 12.13 -3.73 12.69
CA GLN A 41 13.11 -4.69 12.19
C GLN A 41 12.41 -6.01 11.94
N GLY A 42 12.48 -6.48 10.70
CA GLY A 42 11.91 -7.75 10.29
C GLY A 42 13.01 -8.74 9.95
N PHE A 43 12.87 -9.96 10.47
CA PHE A 43 13.67 -11.10 10.07
C PHE A 43 12.75 -12.23 9.60
N GLN A 44 13.01 -12.77 8.42
CA GLN A 44 12.22 -13.84 7.83
C GLN A 44 13.10 -15.04 7.55
N GLU A 45 12.65 -16.22 7.98
CA GLU A 45 13.26 -17.49 7.61
C GLU A 45 12.27 -18.36 6.84
N LYS A 46 12.76 -18.95 5.76
CA LYS A 46 11.99 -19.93 4.99
C LYS A 46 12.80 -21.21 4.85
N TYR A 47 12.42 -22.19 5.66
CA TYR A 47 13.01 -23.52 5.68
C TYR A 47 12.55 -24.35 4.49
N ASN A 48 13.39 -25.29 4.08
CA ASN A 48 13.15 -26.18 2.94
C ASN A 48 12.93 -25.42 1.61
N SER A 49 13.53 -24.23 1.45
CA SER A 49 13.61 -23.55 0.16
C SER A 49 14.53 -24.33 -0.78
N HIS A 50 14.28 -24.30 -2.08
CA HIS A 50 15.08 -25.04 -3.05
C HIS A 50 16.10 -24.12 -3.71
N ASN A 51 17.34 -24.56 -3.73
CA ASN A 51 18.39 -23.95 -4.54
C ASN A 51 18.33 -24.58 -5.93
N ALA A 52 17.74 -23.86 -6.88
CA ALA A 52 17.57 -24.30 -8.26
C ALA A 52 18.92 -24.51 -8.97
N ALA A 53 19.94 -23.69 -8.66
CA ALA A 53 21.28 -23.86 -9.24
C ALA A 53 21.93 -25.19 -8.80
N LYS A 54 21.84 -25.53 -7.51
CA LYS A 54 22.31 -26.82 -6.99
C LYS A 54 21.49 -27.99 -7.53
N LEU A 55 20.17 -27.82 -7.66
CA LEU A 55 19.32 -28.83 -8.27
C LEU A 55 19.72 -29.10 -9.73
N GLN A 56 20.04 -28.06 -10.50
CA GLN A 56 20.55 -28.22 -11.87
C GLN A 56 21.87 -29.00 -11.91
N VAL A 57 22.80 -28.72 -10.99
CA VAL A 57 24.06 -29.50 -10.89
C VAL A 57 23.77 -30.97 -10.56
N ALA A 58 22.87 -31.23 -9.61
CA ALA A 58 22.56 -32.59 -9.17
C ALA A 58 21.76 -33.41 -10.20
N LEU A 59 20.98 -32.74 -11.07
CA LEU A 59 20.26 -33.35 -12.20
C LEU A 59 21.10 -33.44 -13.48
N GLY A 60 22.24 -32.77 -13.52
CA GLY A 60 23.09 -32.62 -14.69
C GLY A 60 24.08 -33.77 -14.87
N ASP A 61 25.26 -33.44 -15.40
CA ASP A 61 26.33 -34.40 -15.63
C ASP A 61 26.82 -35.02 -14.30
N PRO A 62 26.79 -36.35 -14.14
CA PRO A 62 27.27 -37.03 -12.94
C PRO A 62 28.72 -36.71 -12.57
N ASP A 63 29.60 -36.47 -13.56
CA ASP A 63 31.01 -36.15 -13.29
C ASP A 63 31.15 -34.74 -12.69
N VAL A 64 30.31 -33.80 -13.14
CA VAL A 64 30.25 -32.44 -12.58
C VAL A 64 29.70 -32.47 -11.14
N CYS A 65 28.66 -33.26 -10.88
CA CYS A 65 28.17 -33.46 -9.52
C CYS A 65 29.23 -34.12 -8.64
N ALA A 66 29.92 -35.17 -9.11
CA ALA A 66 30.99 -35.83 -8.35
C ALA A 66 32.17 -34.89 -8.02
N ALA A 67 32.46 -33.93 -8.89
CA ALA A 67 33.47 -32.89 -8.65
C ALA A 67 32.97 -31.73 -7.77
N THR A 68 31.66 -31.60 -7.55
CA THR A 68 31.04 -30.53 -6.77
C THR A 68 30.93 -30.93 -5.30
N PRO A 69 31.52 -30.17 -4.35
CA PRO A 69 31.48 -30.52 -2.93
C PRO A 69 30.06 -30.71 -2.39
N GLY A 70 29.82 -31.89 -1.80
CA GLY A 70 28.54 -32.23 -1.17
C GLY A 70 27.39 -32.53 -2.14
N CYS A 71 27.63 -32.53 -3.46
CA CYS A 71 26.61 -32.90 -4.42
C CYS A 71 26.28 -34.39 -4.35
N VAL A 72 25.00 -34.69 -4.40
CA VAL A 72 24.48 -36.05 -4.51
C VAL A 72 23.61 -36.09 -5.77
N PRO A 73 23.88 -36.97 -6.75
CA PRO A 73 23.07 -37.06 -7.96
C PRO A 73 21.59 -37.23 -7.62
N PHE A 74 20.74 -36.37 -8.19
CA PHE A 74 19.34 -36.27 -7.79
C PHE A 74 18.47 -37.12 -8.70
N ASN A 75 17.93 -38.24 -8.19
CA ASN A 75 17.04 -39.09 -8.97
C ASN A 75 15.57 -38.73 -8.69
N PHE A 76 14.92 -38.06 -9.63
CA PHE A 76 13.51 -37.66 -9.53
C PHE A 76 12.50 -38.70 -10.01
N PHE A 77 12.95 -39.76 -10.71
CA PHE A 77 12.04 -40.76 -11.29
C PHE A 77 11.42 -41.72 -10.26
N GLY A 78 12.10 -41.95 -9.13
CA GLY A 78 11.58 -42.80 -8.05
C GLY A 78 10.70 -42.06 -7.03
N GLY A 79 10.63 -40.71 -7.12
CA GLY A 79 9.85 -39.86 -6.20
C GLY A 79 10.19 -40.06 -4.72
N GLN A 80 9.28 -39.63 -3.83
CA GLN A 80 9.40 -39.87 -2.39
C GLN A 80 8.90 -41.28 -1.97
N GLY A 81 8.12 -41.94 -2.84
CA GLY A 81 7.42 -43.20 -2.52
C GLY A 81 6.31 -43.01 -1.48
N PRO A 82 5.30 -43.90 -1.41
CA PRO A 82 4.20 -43.78 -0.45
C PRO A 82 4.65 -43.92 1.01
N ASP A 83 5.77 -44.63 1.26
CA ASP A 83 6.29 -44.94 2.60
C ASP A 83 7.67 -44.30 2.87
N GLY A 84 8.08 -43.29 2.08
CA GLY A 84 9.41 -42.68 2.20
C GLY A 84 10.56 -43.54 1.64
N THR A 85 10.24 -44.63 0.94
CA THR A 85 11.19 -45.56 0.30
C THR A 85 11.55 -45.20 -1.14
N GLY A 86 11.13 -44.02 -1.61
CA GLY A 86 11.47 -43.52 -2.94
C GLY A 86 12.94 -43.15 -3.10
N SER A 87 13.31 -42.64 -4.27
CA SER A 87 14.69 -42.31 -4.61
C SER A 87 15.26 -41.08 -3.90
N PHE A 88 14.42 -40.26 -3.26
CA PHE A 88 14.85 -39.07 -2.53
C PHE A 88 15.46 -39.41 -1.17
N THR A 89 16.79 -39.35 -1.07
CA THR A 89 17.50 -39.49 0.21
C THR A 89 17.62 -38.14 0.94
N ARG A 90 17.98 -38.17 2.22
CA ARG A 90 18.16 -36.94 3.01
C ARG A 90 19.33 -36.11 2.48
N GLU A 91 20.40 -36.76 2.05
CA GLU A 91 21.61 -36.12 1.51
C GLU A 91 21.32 -35.40 0.19
N MET A 92 20.49 -35.99 -0.68
CA MET A 92 19.99 -35.34 -1.89
C MET A 92 19.22 -34.05 -1.55
N LEU A 93 18.32 -34.12 -0.57
CA LEU A 93 17.52 -32.98 -0.14
C LEU A 93 18.38 -31.90 0.53
N ASP A 94 19.32 -32.27 1.40
CA ASP A 94 20.22 -31.32 2.07
C ASP A 94 21.14 -30.60 1.08
N PHE A 95 21.50 -31.24 -0.04
CA PHE A 95 22.26 -30.57 -1.09
C PHE A 95 21.41 -29.51 -1.82
N VAL A 96 20.18 -29.84 -2.22
CA VAL A 96 19.34 -28.97 -3.06
C VAL A 96 18.43 -28.02 -2.28
N THR A 97 18.45 -28.08 -0.95
CA THR A 97 17.66 -27.18 -0.09
C THR A 97 18.54 -26.24 0.71
N TYR A 98 17.94 -25.13 1.12
CA TYR A 98 18.55 -24.15 2.02
C TYR A 98 17.47 -23.48 2.87
N THR A 99 17.91 -22.79 3.93
CA THR A 99 17.05 -21.87 4.69
C THR A 99 17.30 -20.48 4.13
N GLN A 100 16.28 -19.91 3.48
CA GLN A 100 16.34 -18.54 2.98
C GLN A 100 16.16 -17.57 4.14
N ARG A 101 16.99 -16.54 4.19
CA ARG A 101 16.98 -15.51 5.24
C ARG A 101 16.90 -14.11 4.66
N ASP A 102 15.79 -13.44 4.92
CA ASP A 102 15.56 -12.07 4.47
C ASP A 102 15.49 -11.12 5.67
N PHE A 103 16.00 -9.90 5.50
CA PHE A 103 15.99 -8.87 6.54
C PHE A 103 15.34 -7.60 6.03
N SER A 104 14.50 -6.96 6.83
CA SER A 104 13.95 -5.63 6.56
C SER A 104 14.17 -4.70 7.74
N ASP A 105 14.36 -3.42 7.44
CA ASP A 105 14.50 -2.37 8.43
C ASP A 105 13.72 -1.14 7.94
N GLN A 106 12.99 -0.48 8.83
CA GLN A 106 12.24 0.75 8.56
C GLN A 106 12.39 1.68 9.75
N THR A 107 12.78 2.93 9.53
CA THR A 107 12.83 3.95 10.57
C THR A 107 11.95 5.13 10.21
N LEU A 108 11.30 5.71 11.21
CA LEU A 108 10.45 6.87 11.07
C LEU A 108 10.78 7.88 12.16
N GLY A 109 11.42 8.98 11.79
CA GLY A 109 11.57 10.16 12.61
C GLY A 109 10.46 11.16 12.32
N ASN A 110 9.90 11.79 13.35
CA ASN A 110 8.91 12.84 13.21
C ASN A 110 9.13 13.94 14.25
N ALA A 111 8.93 15.18 13.87
CA ALA A 111 8.90 16.34 14.74
C ALA A 111 7.79 17.30 14.28
N ALA A 112 6.90 17.67 15.19
CA ALA A 112 5.78 18.54 14.87
C ALA A 112 5.60 19.64 15.90
N PHE A 113 5.07 20.77 15.44
CA PHE A 113 4.60 21.86 16.27
C PHE A 113 3.23 22.31 15.78
N ASN A 114 2.24 22.31 16.66
CA ASN A 114 0.86 22.65 16.35
C ASN A 114 0.37 23.75 17.27
N VAL A 115 -0.49 24.62 16.74
CA VAL A 115 -1.19 25.68 17.46
C VAL A 115 -2.66 25.61 17.10
N THR A 116 -3.52 25.66 18.10
CA THR A 116 -4.99 25.68 17.93
C THR A 116 -5.62 26.69 18.88
N GLY A 117 -6.80 27.22 18.53
CA GLY A 117 -7.57 28.08 19.41
C GLY A 117 -8.53 28.99 18.66
N GLU A 118 -8.96 30.06 19.31
CA GLU A 118 -9.84 31.08 18.72
C GLU A 118 -9.01 32.24 18.17
N LEU A 119 -9.33 32.69 16.94
CA LEU A 119 -8.59 33.73 16.24
C LEU A 119 -9.27 35.10 16.36
N PHE A 120 -10.58 35.18 16.11
CA PHE A 120 -11.35 36.43 16.20
C PHE A 120 -12.85 36.19 16.38
N SER A 121 -13.55 37.16 16.96
CA SER A 121 -15.00 37.11 17.16
C SER A 121 -15.72 37.44 15.87
N MET A 122 -16.76 36.66 15.58
CA MET A 122 -17.73 36.90 14.52
C MET A 122 -19.12 37.09 15.16
N PRO A 123 -20.08 37.71 14.45
CA PRO A 123 -21.45 37.84 14.95
C PRO A 123 -22.12 36.51 15.31
N ALA A 124 -21.66 35.41 14.71
CA ALA A 124 -22.22 34.07 14.87
C ALA A 124 -21.37 33.15 15.76
N GLY A 125 -20.36 33.67 16.46
CA GLY A 125 -19.46 32.88 17.31
C GLY A 125 -17.99 33.19 17.05
N GLU A 126 -17.10 32.40 17.66
CA GLU A 126 -15.66 32.59 17.53
C GLU A 126 -15.12 31.82 16.31
N ALA A 127 -14.28 32.47 15.51
CA ALA A 127 -13.56 31.81 14.42
C ALA A 127 -12.39 31.02 15.00
N GLY A 128 -12.36 29.70 14.75
CA GLY A 128 -11.29 28.81 15.20
C GLY A 128 -10.14 28.74 14.19
N ILE A 129 -8.92 28.58 14.70
CA ILE A 129 -7.71 28.36 13.90
C ILE A 129 -7.03 27.06 14.37
N ALA A 130 -6.48 26.32 13.41
CA ALA A 130 -5.44 25.32 13.66
C ALA A 130 -4.32 25.55 12.65
N ALA A 131 -3.07 25.52 13.08
CA ALA A 131 -1.93 25.62 12.17
C ALA A 131 -0.75 24.84 12.74
N GLY A 132 0.11 24.34 11.88
CA GLY A 132 1.27 23.61 12.33
C GLY A 132 2.31 23.39 11.26
N ILE A 133 3.45 22.90 11.73
CA ILE A 133 4.58 22.44 10.92
C ILE A 133 4.94 21.03 11.37
N GLU A 134 5.22 20.16 10.41
CA GLU A 134 5.64 18.79 10.63
C GLU A 134 6.86 18.49 9.76
N TYR A 135 7.88 17.86 10.34
CA TYR A 135 9.01 17.29 9.62
C TYR A 135 9.04 15.79 9.89
N ARG A 136 9.08 14.99 8.83
CA ARG A 136 9.11 13.53 8.91
C ARG A 136 10.23 13.00 8.03
N ASP A 137 10.97 12.04 8.55
CA ASP A 137 12.07 11.37 7.87
C ASP A 137 11.80 9.86 7.90
N HIS A 138 11.74 9.24 6.72
CA HIS A 138 11.39 7.84 6.56
C HIS A 138 12.48 7.13 5.76
N ASP A 139 13.17 6.20 6.40
CA ASP A 139 14.13 5.31 5.75
C ASP A 139 13.64 3.86 5.77
N GLY A 140 14.10 3.09 4.80
CA GLY A 140 13.69 1.72 4.61
C GLY A 140 14.70 0.91 3.83
N SER A 141 14.89 -0.34 4.25
CA SER A 141 15.68 -1.31 3.53
C SER A 141 15.08 -2.70 3.56
N PHE A 142 15.37 -3.45 2.51
CA PHE A 142 15.10 -4.87 2.38
C PHE A 142 16.34 -5.55 1.80
N ARG A 143 16.83 -6.57 2.50
CA ARG A 143 18.02 -7.34 2.16
C ARG A 143 17.59 -8.80 1.99
N PRO A 144 17.32 -9.25 0.75
CA PRO A 144 16.99 -10.64 0.50
C PRO A 144 18.19 -11.55 0.75
N ASP A 145 17.93 -12.85 0.89
CA ASP A 145 18.99 -13.86 0.94
C ASP A 145 19.85 -13.80 -0.34
N PRO A 146 21.19 -13.85 -0.24
CA PRO A 146 22.06 -13.79 -1.41
C PRO A 146 21.78 -14.88 -2.47
N ILE A 147 21.28 -16.06 -2.08
CA ILE A 147 20.86 -17.11 -3.03
C ILE A 147 19.62 -16.66 -3.80
N ALA A 148 18.68 -15.99 -3.14
CA ALA A 148 17.48 -15.44 -3.78
C ALA A 148 17.84 -14.25 -4.68
N GLU A 149 18.69 -13.34 -4.22
CA GLU A 149 19.17 -12.17 -4.98
C GLU A 149 19.87 -12.57 -6.29
N ARG A 150 20.70 -13.63 -6.27
CA ARG A 150 21.37 -14.15 -7.47
C ARG A 150 20.45 -14.94 -8.40
N GLY A 151 19.18 -15.14 -8.06
CA GLY A 151 18.25 -15.95 -8.85
C GLY A 151 18.55 -17.45 -8.80
N GLU A 152 19.30 -17.92 -7.80
CA GLU A 152 19.64 -19.33 -7.62
C GLU A 152 18.55 -20.11 -6.87
N THR A 153 17.46 -19.44 -6.46
CA THR A 153 16.31 -20.02 -5.79
C THR A 153 15.27 -20.54 -6.80
N ALA A 154 14.47 -21.53 -6.42
CA ALA A 154 13.27 -21.91 -7.17
C ALA A 154 12.07 -20.97 -6.90
N GLY A 155 12.27 -19.95 -6.06
CA GLY A 155 11.31 -18.87 -5.84
C GLY A 155 11.46 -17.74 -6.85
N ILE A 156 10.66 -16.69 -6.66
CA ILE A 156 10.78 -15.46 -7.42
C ILE A 156 11.95 -14.65 -6.84
N PRO A 157 12.98 -14.31 -7.64
CA PRO A 157 14.07 -13.47 -7.16
C PRO A 157 13.61 -12.03 -6.94
N SER A 158 14.10 -11.44 -5.86
CA SER A 158 13.94 -10.03 -5.53
C SER A 158 15.32 -9.40 -5.29
N GLY A 159 15.49 -8.17 -5.77
CA GLY A 159 16.67 -7.36 -5.51
C GLY A 159 16.58 -6.65 -4.16
N PRO A 160 17.72 -6.19 -3.61
CA PRO A 160 17.75 -5.40 -2.40
C PRO A 160 17.11 -4.02 -2.63
N THR A 161 16.40 -3.54 -1.61
CA THR A 161 15.82 -2.19 -1.57
C THR A 161 16.56 -1.40 -0.50
N ARG A 162 16.95 -0.16 -0.80
CA ARG A 162 17.44 0.78 0.21
C ARG A 162 17.17 2.20 -0.24
N GLY A 163 16.49 2.97 0.59
CA GLY A 163 16.28 4.38 0.35
C GLY A 163 15.46 5.00 1.46
N GLY A 164 15.21 6.29 1.31
CA GLY A 164 14.43 7.07 2.26
C GLY A 164 14.05 8.40 1.66
N PHE A 165 13.16 9.10 2.35
CA PHE A 165 12.75 10.45 2.00
C PHE A 165 12.38 11.22 3.26
N SER A 166 12.57 12.54 3.18
CA SER A 166 12.09 13.46 4.19
C SER A 166 11.00 14.34 3.61
N VAL A 167 10.03 14.72 4.44
CA VAL A 167 8.98 15.67 4.10
C VAL A 167 8.89 16.76 5.17
N THR A 168 8.80 18.02 4.72
CA THR A 168 8.43 19.15 5.58
C THR A 168 7.05 19.65 5.16
N GLU A 169 6.14 19.77 6.11
CA GLU A 169 4.76 20.12 5.85
C GLU A 169 4.35 21.32 6.68
N PHE A 170 3.61 22.25 6.07
CA PHE A 170 2.96 23.36 6.74
C PHE A 170 1.47 23.26 6.48
N TYR A 171 0.65 23.43 7.50
CA TYR A 171 -0.80 23.45 7.34
C TYR A 171 -1.46 24.57 8.13
N GLY A 172 -2.64 24.95 7.65
CA GLY A 172 -3.51 25.92 8.31
C GLY A 172 -4.96 25.60 8.02
N GLU A 173 -5.79 25.69 9.04
CA GLU A 173 -7.23 25.48 9.02
C GLU A 173 -7.92 26.63 9.73
N LEU A 174 -9.05 27.07 9.17
CA LEU A 174 -9.89 28.13 9.66
C LEU A 174 -11.33 27.64 9.69
N SER A 175 -11.94 27.65 10.86
CA SER A 175 -13.36 27.35 11.05
C SER A 175 -14.12 28.63 11.37
N MET A 176 -15.12 28.96 10.57
CA MET A 176 -15.88 30.20 10.71
C MET A 176 -17.37 29.90 10.85
N PRO A 177 -17.97 30.18 12.02
CA PRO A 177 -19.42 30.28 12.12
C PRO A 177 -19.87 31.57 11.43
N LEU A 178 -20.63 31.43 10.34
CA LEU A 178 -21.13 32.54 9.53
C LEU A 178 -22.54 32.96 9.97
N VAL A 179 -23.36 32.01 10.42
CA VAL A 179 -24.70 32.24 10.95
C VAL A 179 -24.91 31.37 12.17
N ASP A 180 -25.35 31.99 13.25
CA ASP A 180 -25.93 31.32 14.42
C ASP A 180 -27.14 32.15 14.87
N ALA A 181 -28.33 31.64 14.57
CA ALA A 181 -29.60 32.32 14.81
C ALA A 181 -30.66 31.35 15.34
N GLY A 182 -30.29 30.54 16.33
CA GLY A 182 -31.16 29.57 17.00
C GLY A 182 -31.43 28.34 16.14
N SER A 183 -32.44 28.40 15.27
CA SER A 183 -32.80 27.29 14.37
C SER A 183 -31.98 27.24 13.07
N ARG A 184 -31.11 28.24 12.87
CA ARG A 184 -30.28 28.42 11.69
C ARG A 184 -28.81 28.42 12.06
N TYR A 185 -28.05 27.58 11.38
CA TYR A 185 -26.60 27.51 11.52
C TYR A 185 -25.92 27.47 10.15
N TRP A 186 -24.83 28.19 9.98
CA TRP A 186 -23.97 28.07 8.81
C TRP A 186 -22.51 28.17 9.23
N GLU A 187 -21.73 27.16 8.89
CA GLU A 187 -20.29 27.11 9.11
C GLU A 187 -19.55 26.89 7.80
N LEU A 188 -18.41 27.56 7.68
CA LEU A 188 -17.46 27.39 6.61
C LEU A 188 -16.09 27.04 7.19
N ASN A 189 -15.54 25.91 6.75
CA ASN A 189 -14.20 25.46 7.09
C ASN A 189 -13.31 25.54 5.86
N LEU A 190 -12.15 26.16 6.02
CA LEU A 190 -11.12 26.28 4.99
C LEU A 190 -9.85 25.63 5.53
N ALA A 191 -9.19 24.81 4.74
CA ALA A 191 -7.91 24.22 5.10
C ALA A 191 -6.97 24.20 3.90
N ALA A 192 -5.68 24.35 4.16
CA ALA A 192 -4.62 24.17 3.19
C ALA A 192 -3.39 23.52 3.84
N ARG A 193 -2.72 22.65 3.09
CA ARG A 193 -1.46 22.00 3.49
C ARG A 193 -0.49 22.06 2.32
N ASN A 194 0.75 22.45 2.59
CA ASN A 194 1.85 22.35 1.64
C ASN A 194 2.86 21.33 2.16
N SER A 195 3.23 20.37 1.32
CA SER A 195 4.10 19.27 1.68
C SER A 195 5.29 19.24 0.72
N ASP A 196 6.49 19.49 1.23
CA ASP A 196 7.74 19.49 0.45
C ASP A 196 8.54 18.21 0.68
N TYR A 197 8.55 17.34 -0.32
CA TYR A 197 9.24 16.05 -0.30
C TYR A 197 10.62 16.16 -0.92
N SER A 198 11.62 15.51 -0.31
CA SER A 198 12.98 15.42 -0.87
C SER A 198 13.08 14.62 -2.17
N THR A 199 12.01 13.93 -2.57
CA THR A 199 11.98 13.02 -3.74
C THR A 199 11.37 13.66 -4.98
N PHE A 200 10.19 14.27 -4.87
CA PHE A 200 9.46 14.83 -6.00
C PHE A 200 9.17 16.35 -5.87
N GLY A 201 9.61 16.99 -4.79
CA GLY A 201 9.37 18.40 -4.51
C GLY A 201 8.04 18.64 -3.78
N SER A 202 7.44 19.81 -4.02
CA SER A 202 6.31 20.29 -3.23
C SER A 202 4.95 20.03 -3.87
N GLU A 203 3.97 19.66 -3.05
CA GLU A 203 2.55 19.51 -3.40
C GLU A 203 1.67 20.34 -2.45
N ALA A 204 0.53 20.84 -2.92
CA ALA A 204 -0.37 21.67 -2.12
C ALA A 204 -1.80 21.14 -2.17
N THR A 205 -2.33 20.78 -1.01
CA THR A 205 -3.73 20.36 -0.87
C THR A 205 -4.57 21.42 -0.19
N TYR A 206 -5.84 21.47 -0.54
CA TYR A 206 -6.77 22.40 0.08
C TYR A 206 -8.17 21.79 0.17
N LYS A 207 -8.93 22.27 1.14
CA LYS A 207 -10.29 21.80 1.42
C LYS A 207 -11.18 22.97 1.78
N VAL A 208 -12.38 22.94 1.21
CA VAL A 208 -13.50 23.79 1.58
C VAL A 208 -14.62 22.87 2.03
N ASN A 209 -15.09 23.04 3.25
CA ASN A 209 -16.22 22.30 3.79
C ASN A 209 -17.26 23.28 4.33
N THR A 210 -18.53 22.98 4.11
CA THR A 210 -19.63 23.76 4.69
C THR A 210 -20.67 22.87 5.32
N LEU A 211 -21.17 23.33 6.46
CA LEU A 211 -22.32 22.78 7.17
C LEU A 211 -23.39 23.86 7.23
N PHE A 212 -24.54 23.62 6.62
CA PHE A 212 -25.64 24.57 6.57
C PHE A 212 -26.94 23.95 7.08
N THR A 213 -27.40 24.44 8.21
CA THR A 213 -28.66 24.04 8.86
C THR A 213 -29.66 25.19 8.68
N PRO A 214 -30.46 25.23 7.60
CA PRO A 214 -31.44 26.30 7.38
C PRO A 214 -32.61 26.28 8.36
N VAL A 215 -32.88 25.11 8.96
CA VAL A 215 -33.90 24.86 9.98
C VAL A 215 -33.43 23.68 10.85
N GLU A 216 -33.90 23.58 12.09
CA GLU A 216 -33.47 22.55 13.07
C GLU A 216 -33.51 21.10 12.56
N SER A 217 -34.43 20.80 11.63
CA SER A 217 -34.63 19.44 11.15
C SER A 217 -33.79 19.06 9.93
N VAL A 218 -33.12 20.03 9.28
CA VAL A 218 -32.42 19.79 8.01
C VAL A 218 -31.02 20.36 8.11
N THR A 219 -30.02 19.53 7.82
CA THR A 219 -28.63 19.94 7.70
C THR A 219 -28.09 19.50 6.35
N LEU A 220 -27.56 20.45 5.59
CA LEU A 220 -26.86 20.25 4.34
C LEU A 220 -25.35 20.25 4.61
N ARG A 221 -24.63 19.35 3.96
CA ARG A 221 -23.18 19.26 4.01
C ARG A 221 -22.65 19.33 2.59
N GLY A 222 -21.59 20.08 2.39
CA GLY A 222 -20.88 20.11 1.12
C GLY A 222 -19.39 20.16 1.39
N SER A 223 -18.60 19.42 0.61
CA SER A 223 -17.16 19.59 0.66
C SER A 223 -16.51 19.42 -0.71
N PHE A 224 -15.48 20.21 -0.93
CA PHE A 224 -14.53 20.07 -2.01
C PHE A 224 -13.14 19.94 -1.39
N SER A 225 -12.37 18.95 -1.80
CA SER A 225 -11.00 18.77 -1.31
C SER A 225 -10.10 18.18 -2.37
N THR A 226 -8.84 18.58 -2.36
CA THR A 226 -7.79 17.92 -3.11
C THR A 226 -6.97 17.00 -2.21
N GLY A 227 -6.28 16.03 -2.81
CA GLY A 227 -5.42 15.08 -2.11
C GLY A 227 -4.34 14.53 -3.02
N PHE A 228 -3.31 13.93 -2.43
CA PHE A 228 -2.30 13.21 -3.19
C PHE A 228 -1.76 12.02 -2.39
N ARG A 229 -1.10 11.09 -3.09
CA ARG A 229 -0.31 9.99 -2.51
C ARG A 229 1.14 10.11 -2.98
N ALA A 230 2.04 10.36 -2.03
CA ALA A 230 3.47 10.29 -2.26
C ALA A 230 3.89 8.83 -2.57
N PRO A 231 4.80 8.60 -3.53
CA PRO A 231 5.39 7.28 -3.74
C PRO A 231 6.15 6.81 -2.49
N GLY A 232 5.99 5.54 -2.13
CA GLY A 232 6.71 4.92 -1.02
C GLY A 232 8.12 4.47 -1.38
N ILE A 233 8.91 4.07 -0.38
CA ILE A 233 10.31 3.63 -0.55
C ILE A 233 10.44 2.46 -1.54
N GLY A 234 9.52 1.50 -1.49
CA GLY A 234 9.52 0.36 -2.42
C GLY A 234 9.24 0.77 -3.88
N GLU A 235 8.43 1.81 -4.08
CA GLU A 235 8.08 2.31 -5.42
C GLU A 235 9.20 3.16 -6.01
N LEU A 236 9.94 3.89 -5.17
CA LEU A 236 11.04 4.76 -5.59
C LEU A 236 12.38 4.02 -5.73
N PHE A 237 12.68 3.13 -4.79
CA PHE A 237 14.01 2.53 -4.60
C PHE A 237 14.00 1.00 -4.58
N GLY A 238 12.86 0.38 -4.89
CA GLY A 238 12.71 -1.06 -4.95
C GLY A 238 13.76 -1.73 -5.82
N GLY A 239 14.44 -2.74 -5.29
CA GLY A 239 15.32 -3.59 -6.08
C GLY A 239 14.55 -4.28 -7.21
N ALA A 240 15.23 -4.58 -8.32
CA ALA A 240 14.60 -5.29 -9.43
C ALA A 240 14.10 -6.66 -8.97
N ALA A 241 12.81 -6.92 -9.13
CA ALA A 241 12.17 -8.18 -8.79
C ALA A 241 11.51 -8.76 -10.04
N ARG A 242 11.62 -10.09 -10.20
CA ARG A 242 10.82 -10.79 -11.20
C ARG A 242 9.38 -10.84 -10.69
N GLU A 243 8.42 -10.74 -11.58
CA GLU A 243 7.01 -10.91 -11.29
C GLU A 243 6.43 -11.84 -12.35
N ASP A 244 5.59 -12.79 -11.92
CA ASP A 244 4.97 -13.76 -12.81
C ASP A 244 3.50 -13.45 -12.99
N PHE A 245 3.22 -12.55 -13.92
CA PHE A 245 1.88 -12.07 -14.22
C PHE A 245 1.11 -13.05 -15.08
N LEU A 246 -0.20 -13.10 -14.84
CA LEU A 246 -1.14 -13.75 -15.74
C LEU A 246 -1.51 -12.77 -16.86
N PHE A 247 -0.95 -12.96 -18.05
CA PHE A 247 -1.33 -12.22 -19.24
C PHE A 247 -2.12 -13.14 -20.15
N LEU A 248 -3.43 -12.95 -20.21
CA LEU A 248 -4.30 -13.71 -21.10
C LEU A 248 -4.61 -12.87 -22.35
N ASP A 249 -4.11 -13.29 -23.50
CA ASP A 249 -4.37 -12.68 -24.80
C ASP A 249 -5.89 -12.52 -24.99
N PRO A 250 -6.41 -11.30 -25.23
CA PRO A 250 -7.83 -11.06 -25.48
C PRO A 250 -8.45 -11.98 -26.54
N CYS A 251 -7.66 -12.51 -27.47
CA CYS A 251 -8.09 -13.41 -28.54
C CYS A 251 -7.90 -14.91 -28.21
N ALA A 252 -7.20 -15.26 -27.14
CA ALA A 252 -7.13 -16.65 -26.67
C ALA A 252 -8.49 -17.09 -26.13
N ASP A 253 -8.98 -18.22 -26.63
CA ASP A 253 -10.30 -18.81 -26.38
C ASP A 253 -11.40 -17.74 -26.33
N VAL A 254 -11.47 -16.94 -27.40
CA VAL A 254 -12.33 -15.75 -27.45
C VAL A 254 -13.83 -16.09 -27.28
N LEU A 255 -14.21 -17.34 -27.52
CA LEU A 255 -15.56 -17.88 -27.36
C LEU A 255 -15.78 -18.60 -26.01
N GLY A 256 -14.75 -18.75 -25.17
CA GLY A 256 -14.81 -19.42 -23.88
C GLY A 256 -15.21 -20.90 -23.98
N GLN A 257 -14.71 -21.60 -24.99
CA GLN A 257 -15.06 -23.00 -25.28
C GLN A 257 -14.21 -24.01 -24.53
N TYR A 258 -12.99 -23.64 -24.14
CA TYR A 258 -12.01 -24.56 -23.57
C TYR A 258 -11.80 -24.33 -22.07
N GLY A 259 -12.07 -23.13 -21.56
CA GLY A 259 -11.94 -22.83 -20.13
C GLY A 259 -10.52 -22.48 -19.72
N SER A 260 -10.38 -21.82 -18.56
CA SER A 260 -9.08 -21.33 -18.07
C SER A 260 -8.07 -22.43 -17.75
N ALA A 261 -8.55 -23.63 -17.40
CA ALA A 261 -7.71 -24.80 -17.12
C ALA A 261 -6.95 -25.33 -18.35
N ASP A 262 -7.48 -25.11 -19.56
CA ASP A 262 -6.92 -25.62 -20.82
C ASP A 262 -6.23 -24.51 -21.65
N GLY A 263 -5.82 -23.42 -20.99
CA GLY A 263 -5.19 -22.27 -21.66
C GLY A 263 -6.18 -21.36 -22.39
N GLY A 264 -7.46 -21.42 -22.01
CA GLY A 264 -8.56 -20.63 -22.56
C GLY A 264 -9.22 -19.69 -21.54
N ARG A 265 -10.54 -19.48 -21.67
CA ARG A 265 -11.33 -18.55 -20.83
C ARG A 265 -12.60 -19.24 -20.34
N ASP A 266 -12.98 -18.97 -19.09
CA ASP A 266 -14.21 -19.53 -18.50
C ASP A 266 -15.50 -18.88 -19.02
N ALA A 267 -15.38 -17.75 -19.75
CA ALA A 267 -16.50 -17.05 -20.36
C ALA A 267 -16.10 -16.44 -21.71
N PRO A 268 -17.04 -16.34 -22.66
CA PRO A 268 -16.82 -15.66 -23.94
C PRO A 268 -16.50 -14.18 -23.73
N GLN A 269 -15.68 -13.64 -24.62
CA GLN A 269 -15.38 -12.21 -24.63
C GLN A 269 -16.58 -11.38 -25.12
N PRO A 270 -16.65 -10.09 -24.76
CA PRO A 270 -17.58 -9.15 -25.39
C PRO A 270 -17.46 -9.19 -26.91
N GLN A 271 -18.60 -9.08 -27.59
CA GLN A 271 -18.68 -9.20 -29.06
C GLN A 271 -17.71 -8.27 -29.81
N ALA A 272 -17.39 -7.11 -29.25
CA ALA A 272 -16.41 -6.19 -29.80
C ALA A 272 -15.00 -6.81 -29.88
N ILE A 273 -14.57 -7.53 -28.84
CA ILE A 273 -13.27 -8.21 -28.81
C ILE A 273 -13.28 -9.39 -29.79
N VAL A 274 -14.36 -10.18 -29.83
CA VAL A 274 -14.53 -11.27 -30.80
C VAL A 274 -14.36 -10.78 -32.24
N ALA A 275 -15.03 -9.67 -32.59
CA ALA A 275 -14.95 -9.09 -33.93
C ALA A 275 -13.54 -8.53 -34.24
N ASN A 276 -12.90 -7.88 -33.27
CA ASN A 276 -11.53 -7.36 -33.43
C ASN A 276 -10.55 -8.50 -33.70
N CYS A 277 -10.59 -9.58 -32.90
CA CYS A 277 -9.74 -10.75 -33.09
C CYS A 277 -9.96 -11.42 -34.45
N ALA A 278 -11.22 -11.55 -34.89
CA ALA A 278 -11.55 -12.07 -36.22
C ALA A 278 -11.01 -11.16 -37.35
N SER A 279 -11.07 -9.84 -37.19
CA SER A 279 -10.55 -8.88 -38.18
C SER A 279 -9.02 -8.96 -38.36
N LEU A 280 -8.32 -9.37 -37.29
CA LEU A 280 -6.87 -9.64 -37.29
C LEU A 280 -6.53 -11.05 -37.82
N GLY A 281 -7.54 -11.85 -38.19
CA GLY A 281 -7.36 -13.21 -38.68
C GLY A 281 -7.04 -14.24 -37.60
N VAL A 282 -7.27 -13.92 -36.32
CA VAL A 282 -7.01 -14.84 -35.20
C VAL A 282 -8.11 -15.90 -35.15
N PRO A 283 -7.78 -17.21 -35.17
CA PRO A 283 -8.80 -18.25 -35.08
C PRO A 283 -9.45 -18.24 -33.69
N PRO A 284 -10.77 -18.49 -33.59
CA PRO A 284 -11.48 -18.48 -32.30
C PRO A 284 -11.02 -19.62 -31.36
N SER A 285 -10.30 -20.61 -31.89
CA SER A 285 -9.72 -21.74 -31.16
C SER A 285 -8.26 -21.51 -30.73
N LEU A 286 -7.75 -20.28 -30.80
CA LEU A 286 -6.41 -19.97 -30.28
C LEU A 286 -6.36 -20.32 -28.79
N LEU A 287 -5.44 -21.18 -28.37
CA LEU A 287 -5.18 -21.49 -26.97
C LEU A 287 -3.85 -20.90 -26.54
N GLN A 288 -3.84 -20.29 -25.36
CA GLN A 288 -2.62 -19.81 -24.73
C GLN A 288 -2.18 -20.81 -23.66
N THR A 289 -1.39 -21.80 -24.06
CA THR A 289 -0.97 -22.92 -23.20
C THR A 289 -0.17 -22.48 -21.96
N ASN A 290 0.51 -21.32 -22.03
CA ASN A 290 1.14 -20.71 -20.87
C ASN A 290 0.78 -19.21 -20.78
N PRO A 291 -0.20 -18.83 -19.95
CA PRO A 291 -0.56 -17.44 -19.73
C PRO A 291 0.33 -16.73 -18.70
N GLN A 292 1.25 -17.45 -18.04
CA GLN A 292 2.16 -16.86 -17.08
C GLN A 292 3.41 -16.35 -17.79
N LEU A 293 3.56 -15.02 -17.83
CA LEU A 293 4.76 -14.38 -18.37
C LEU A 293 5.51 -13.68 -17.26
N SER A 294 6.82 -13.86 -17.25
CA SER A 294 7.70 -13.16 -16.33
C SER A 294 7.98 -11.76 -16.85
N ALA A 295 7.81 -10.77 -15.99
CA ALA A 295 8.31 -9.41 -16.17
C ALA A 295 9.26 -9.07 -15.03
N VAL A 296 10.01 -7.99 -15.18
CA VAL A 296 10.83 -7.45 -14.08
C VAL A 296 10.25 -6.09 -13.72
N SER A 297 9.91 -5.90 -12.45
CA SER A 297 9.53 -4.62 -11.87
C SER A 297 10.72 -4.09 -11.05
N ALA A 298 10.85 -2.77 -10.97
CA ALA A 298 11.89 -2.12 -10.17
C ALA A 298 11.38 -0.74 -9.72
N GLY A 299 12.01 -0.20 -8.68
CA GLY A 299 11.75 1.14 -8.21
C GLY A 299 12.08 2.20 -9.28
N ASN A 300 11.32 3.27 -9.28
CA ASN A 300 11.51 4.40 -10.17
C ASN A 300 11.58 5.71 -9.36
N ALA A 301 12.78 6.22 -9.16
CA ALA A 301 13.02 7.46 -8.42
C ALA A 301 12.45 8.72 -9.12
N SER A 302 11.94 8.61 -10.35
CA SER A 302 11.30 9.70 -11.11
C SER A 302 9.77 9.69 -11.00
N LEU A 303 9.18 8.89 -10.11
CA LEU A 303 7.73 8.90 -9.89
C LEU A 303 7.28 10.26 -9.34
N SER A 304 6.19 10.76 -9.92
CA SER A 304 5.42 11.88 -9.38
C SER A 304 4.31 11.35 -8.45
N PRO A 305 3.79 12.18 -7.53
CA PRO A 305 2.66 11.80 -6.70
C PRO A 305 1.40 11.55 -7.55
N GLU A 306 0.54 10.66 -7.07
CA GLU A 306 -0.82 10.50 -7.57
C GLU A 306 -1.69 11.60 -6.96
N THR A 307 -2.50 12.31 -7.76
CA THR A 307 -3.36 13.41 -7.28
C THR A 307 -4.84 13.09 -7.45
N SER A 308 -5.68 13.72 -6.64
CA SER A 308 -7.13 13.48 -6.64
C SER A 308 -7.91 14.72 -6.24
N ASP A 309 -9.06 14.90 -6.87
CA ASP A 309 -10.08 15.89 -6.49
C ASP A 309 -11.35 15.17 -6.04
N TYR A 310 -11.90 15.60 -4.91
CA TYR A 310 -13.10 15.02 -4.32
C TYR A 310 -14.16 16.09 -4.09
N PHE A 311 -15.39 15.78 -4.47
CA PHE A 311 -16.57 16.57 -4.15
C PHE A 311 -17.61 15.67 -3.50
N THR A 312 -18.18 16.12 -2.39
CA THR A 312 -19.28 15.44 -1.70
C THR A 312 -20.37 16.43 -1.34
N ALA A 313 -21.62 15.98 -1.41
CA ALA A 313 -22.77 16.76 -0.98
C ALA A 313 -23.75 15.82 -0.30
N GLY A 314 -24.17 16.16 0.92
CA GLY A 314 -25.05 15.32 1.72
C GLY A 314 -26.18 16.10 2.38
N LEU A 315 -27.25 15.39 2.70
CA LEU A 315 -28.40 15.91 3.44
C LEU A 315 -28.68 15.01 4.63
N VAL A 316 -28.77 15.61 5.82
CA VAL A 316 -29.24 14.97 7.04
C VAL A 316 -30.59 15.56 7.40
N TRP A 317 -31.58 14.69 7.57
CA TRP A 317 -32.89 15.06 8.08
C TRP A 317 -33.13 14.38 9.43
N SER A 318 -33.40 15.19 10.45
CA SER A 318 -33.70 14.75 11.82
C SER A 318 -35.00 15.35 12.31
N THR A 319 -35.92 14.53 12.78
CA THR A 319 -37.17 15.01 13.37
C THR A 319 -37.00 15.25 14.87
N GLN A 320 -37.44 16.42 15.36
CA GLN A 320 -37.78 16.60 16.78
C GLN A 320 -38.92 15.61 17.16
N PRO A 321 -39.03 15.14 18.42
CA PRO A 321 -40.05 14.16 18.80
C PRO A 321 -41.45 14.72 18.51
N ALA A 322 -42.12 14.14 17.52
CA ALA A 322 -43.50 14.48 17.16
C ALA A 322 -44.52 13.47 17.74
N ALA A 323 -44.06 12.33 18.26
CA ALA A 323 -44.90 11.31 18.90
C ALA A 323 -44.07 10.33 19.76
N ASP A 324 -44.68 9.80 20.84
CA ASP A 324 -44.09 8.89 21.85
C ASP A 324 -43.51 7.56 21.32
N TRP A 325 -43.60 7.29 20.01
CA TRP A 325 -43.16 6.03 19.39
C TRP A 325 -41.92 6.16 18.48
N ILE A 326 -41.43 7.39 18.22
CA ILE A 326 -40.13 7.64 17.58
C ILE A 326 -39.42 8.74 18.37
N GLU A 327 -38.40 8.35 19.13
CA GLU A 327 -37.66 9.28 19.99
C GLU A 327 -36.65 10.15 19.22
N ARG A 328 -36.24 9.73 18.01
CA ARG A 328 -35.48 10.49 16.98
C ARG A 328 -35.35 9.63 15.71
N PHE A 329 -35.88 10.09 14.57
CA PHE A 329 -35.54 9.52 13.26
C PHE A 329 -34.46 10.37 12.60
N THR A 330 -33.37 9.74 12.16
CA THR A 330 -32.30 10.39 11.39
C THR A 330 -32.08 9.62 10.10
N ALA A 331 -32.08 10.32 8.96
CA ALA A 331 -31.70 9.77 7.67
C ALA A 331 -30.62 10.65 7.03
N SER A 332 -29.63 10.02 6.40
CA SER A 332 -28.58 10.69 5.63
C SER A 332 -28.50 10.11 4.22
N VAL A 333 -28.23 10.98 3.24
CA VAL A 333 -27.88 10.63 1.87
C VAL A 333 -26.62 11.40 1.54
N ASP A 334 -25.59 10.70 1.05
CA ASP A 334 -24.28 11.22 0.65
C ASP A 334 -24.00 10.91 -0.83
#